data_AF-A0A239PR39-F1
#
_entry.id   AF-A0A239PR39-F1
#
_cell.length_a   1.000
_cell.length_b   1.000
_cell.length_c   1.000
_cell.angle_alpha   90.00
_cell.angle_beta   90.00
_cell.angle_gamma   90.00
#
_symmetry.space_group_name_H-M   'P 1'
#
loop_
_entity.id
_entity.type
_entity.pdbx_description
1 polymer ?
#
loop_
_entity_poly.entity_id
_entity_poly.type
_entity_poly.pdbx_seq_one_letter_code
_entity_poly.pdbx_strand_id
1 'polypeptide(L)'
;MSHLFEGHMNGAGLKIALASTRWNDFIVERLVAGAKDALARHGVAEGDIDHAIAPGAFELPFLARRLAETGRYAAIVALGCVIRGATAHFDYVAGEAARGVAAVAHDTGTPVTFGVLTVDTIEQAIERAGTKAGNKGAEAALAAIELANLVRAIKEA
;
A
#
# COMPACT_ATOMS: atom_id res chain seq x y z
N MET A 1 10.19 18.62 -28.13
CA MET A 1 9.45 19.41 -27.11
C MET A 1 9.46 18.59 -25.83
N SER A 2 9.54 19.23 -24.67
CA SER A 2 9.44 18.52 -23.38
C SER A 2 7.97 18.22 -23.05
N HIS A 3 7.68 17.04 -22.51
CA HIS A 3 6.35 16.64 -22.04
C HIS A 3 6.31 16.70 -20.50
N LEU A 4 5.22 17.24 -19.95
CA LEU A 4 4.89 17.15 -18.53
C LEU A 4 3.98 15.94 -18.33
N PHE A 5 4.33 15.05 -17.39
CA PHE A 5 3.53 13.89 -17.04
C PHE A 5 3.02 14.01 -15.60
N GLU A 6 1.71 13.88 -15.40
CA GLU A 6 1.06 13.93 -14.09
C GLU A 6 0.09 12.76 -13.92
N GLY A 7 -0.03 12.25 -12.69
CA GLY A 7 -1.00 11.20 -12.36
C GLY A 7 -2.36 11.81 -12.06
N HIS A 8 -3.42 11.27 -12.67
CA HIS A 8 -4.79 11.69 -12.36
C HIS A 8 -5.39 10.84 -11.23
N MET A 9 -6.30 11.41 -10.46
CA MET A 9 -7.02 10.72 -9.37
C MET A 9 -8.26 9.97 -9.87
N ASN A 10 -8.15 9.27 -11.01
CA ASN A 10 -9.23 8.46 -11.57
C ASN A 10 -8.84 6.97 -11.56
N GLY A 11 -9.57 6.19 -10.76
CA GLY A 11 -9.38 4.75 -10.59
C GLY A 11 -10.12 3.88 -11.59
N ALA A 12 -10.96 4.44 -12.48
CA ALA A 12 -11.73 3.66 -13.43
C ALA A 12 -10.83 2.81 -14.33
N GLY A 13 -11.10 1.51 -14.38
CA GLY A 13 -10.32 0.53 -15.15
C GLY A 13 -8.97 0.16 -14.55
N LEU A 14 -8.61 0.66 -13.37
CA LEU A 14 -7.43 0.19 -12.64
C LEU A 14 -7.77 -1.07 -11.84
N LYS A 15 -6.95 -2.12 -12.00
CA LYS A 15 -6.97 -3.28 -11.10
C LYS A 15 -5.91 -3.11 -10.02
N ILE A 16 -6.33 -3.09 -8.76
CA ILE A 16 -5.48 -2.79 -7.60
C ILE A 16 -5.44 -4.01 -6.67
N ALA A 17 -4.25 -4.35 -6.17
CA ALA A 17 -4.13 -5.32 -5.09
C ALA A 17 -3.86 -4.63 -3.76
N LEU A 18 -4.57 -5.02 -2.71
CA LEU A 18 -4.21 -4.75 -1.33
C LEU A 18 -3.40 -5.93 -0.81
N ALA A 19 -2.20 -5.69 -0.32
CA ALA A 19 -1.42 -6.65 0.44
C ALA A 19 -1.40 -6.17 1.90
N SER A 20 -2.06 -6.87 2.82
CA SER A 20 -2.10 -6.46 4.24
C SER A 20 -1.45 -7.49 5.16
N THR A 21 -1.17 -7.12 6.41
CA THR A 21 -0.72 -8.05 7.45
C THR A 21 -1.87 -8.50 8.36
N ARG A 22 -1.75 -9.65 9.05
CA ARG A 22 -2.67 -10.04 10.14
C ARG A 22 -2.27 -9.45 11.49
N TRP A 23 -0.98 -9.30 11.74
CA TRP A 23 -0.52 -8.73 13.01
C TRP A 23 -0.99 -7.28 13.19
N ASN A 24 -1.40 -6.91 14.41
CA ASN A 24 -2.07 -5.64 14.74
C ASN A 24 -3.38 -5.41 13.95
N ASP A 25 -4.19 -6.46 13.80
CA ASP A 25 -5.45 -6.47 13.04
C ASP A 25 -6.38 -5.28 13.33
N PHE A 26 -6.61 -4.92 14.58
CA PHE A 26 -7.51 -3.81 14.96
C PHE A 26 -7.08 -2.44 14.37
N ILE A 27 -5.79 -2.28 14.05
CA ILE A 27 -5.26 -1.13 13.30
C ILE A 27 -5.33 -1.40 11.80
N VAL A 28 -4.85 -2.55 11.36
CA VAL A 28 -4.72 -2.89 9.93
C VAL A 28 -6.07 -2.95 9.24
N GLU A 29 -7.12 -3.45 9.90
CA GLU A 29 -8.49 -3.45 9.36
C GLU A 29 -8.98 -2.03 9.07
N ARG A 30 -8.62 -1.03 9.90
CA ARG A 30 -8.95 0.36 9.63
C ARG A 30 -8.15 0.93 8.46
N LEU A 31 -6.90 0.52 8.29
CA LEU A 31 -6.09 0.91 7.12
C LEU A 31 -6.69 0.31 5.85
N VAL A 32 -7.05 -0.97 5.86
CA VAL A 32 -7.69 -1.67 4.74
C VAL A 32 -9.03 -1.02 4.41
N ALA A 33 -9.86 -0.72 5.40
CA ALA A 33 -11.14 -0.04 5.19
C ALA A 33 -10.94 1.35 4.56
N GLY A 34 -9.97 2.13 5.06
CA GLY A 34 -9.62 3.43 4.48
C GLY A 34 -9.12 3.33 3.05
N ALA A 35 -8.30 2.31 2.74
CA ALA A 35 -7.81 2.06 1.38
C ALA A 35 -8.98 1.72 0.44
N LYS A 36 -9.83 0.75 0.80
CA LYS A 36 -10.99 0.34 -0.01
C LYS A 36 -11.95 1.50 -0.27
N ASP A 37 -12.26 2.27 0.76
CA ASP A 37 -13.12 3.45 0.65
C ASP A 37 -12.50 4.51 -0.28
N ALA A 38 -11.21 4.80 -0.15
CA ALA A 38 -10.52 5.74 -1.03
C ALA A 38 -10.53 5.26 -2.50
N LEU A 39 -10.24 3.98 -2.75
CA LEU A 39 -10.27 3.40 -4.10
C LEU A 39 -11.67 3.50 -4.72
N ALA A 40 -12.70 3.11 -3.96
CA ALA A 40 -14.10 3.16 -4.42
C ALA A 40 -14.55 4.59 -4.74
N ARG A 41 -14.26 5.55 -3.86
CA ARG A 41 -14.60 6.98 -4.08
C ARG A 41 -13.93 7.59 -5.30
N HIS A 42 -12.83 7.01 -5.77
CA HIS A 42 -12.12 7.43 -6.98
C HIS A 42 -12.43 6.54 -8.20
N GLY A 43 -13.42 5.65 -8.12
CA GLY A 43 -13.95 4.94 -9.29
C GLY A 43 -13.29 3.60 -9.61
N VAL A 44 -12.46 3.05 -8.71
CA VAL A 44 -12.03 1.65 -8.84
C VAL A 44 -13.24 0.75 -8.55
N ALA A 45 -13.56 -0.16 -9.47
CA ALA A 45 -14.68 -1.09 -9.28
C ALA A 45 -14.35 -2.09 -8.16
N GLU A 46 -15.36 -2.48 -7.37
CA GLU A 46 -15.15 -3.41 -6.24
C GLU A 46 -14.52 -4.74 -6.68
N GLY A 47 -14.93 -5.27 -7.85
CA GLY A 47 -14.37 -6.49 -8.44
C GLY A 47 -12.94 -6.35 -8.96
N ASP A 48 -12.41 -5.12 -9.04
CA ASP A 48 -11.03 -4.82 -9.44
C ASP A 48 -10.10 -4.58 -8.24
N ILE A 49 -10.60 -4.78 -7.01
CA ILE A 49 -9.82 -4.69 -5.78
C ILE A 49 -9.62 -6.10 -5.20
N ASP A 50 -8.47 -6.70 -5.47
CA ASP A 50 -8.08 -7.96 -4.81
C ASP A 50 -7.42 -7.67 -3.46
N HIS A 51 -7.63 -8.54 -2.47
CA HIS A 51 -7.02 -8.39 -1.14
C HIS A 51 -6.36 -9.70 -0.69
N ALA A 52 -5.05 -9.66 -0.51
CA ALA A 52 -4.27 -10.78 0.03
C ALA A 52 -3.65 -10.40 1.39
N ILE A 53 -3.52 -11.39 2.27
CA ILE A 53 -3.13 -11.17 3.66
C ILE A 53 -1.89 -12.00 4.01
N ALA A 54 -0.80 -11.32 4.38
CA ALA A 54 0.41 -11.90 4.92
C ALA A 54 0.29 -12.10 6.45
N PRO A 55 1.04 -13.04 7.05
CA PRO A 55 1.07 -13.22 8.50
C PRO A 55 1.54 -11.95 9.24
N GLY A 56 2.70 -11.41 8.87
CA GLY A 56 3.30 -10.21 9.46
C GLY A 56 3.94 -9.30 8.41
N ALA A 57 4.49 -8.17 8.88
CA ALA A 57 5.10 -7.16 8.02
C ALA A 57 6.39 -7.67 7.35
N PHE A 58 7.08 -8.64 7.95
CA PHE A 58 8.30 -9.23 7.40
C PHE A 58 8.02 -10.05 6.14
N GLU A 59 6.88 -10.74 6.06
CA GLU A 59 6.46 -11.51 4.89
C GLU A 59 5.75 -10.65 3.83
N LEU A 60 5.41 -9.39 4.15
CA LEU A 60 4.67 -8.51 3.26
C LEU A 60 5.36 -8.27 1.90
N PRO A 61 6.69 -8.04 1.82
CA PRO A 61 7.40 -7.95 0.55
C PRO A 61 7.27 -9.20 -0.31
N PHE A 62 7.34 -10.39 0.29
CA PHE A 62 7.19 -11.66 -0.43
C PHE A 62 5.80 -11.76 -1.07
N LEU A 63 4.76 -11.44 -0.31
CA LEU A 63 3.39 -11.44 -0.83
C LEU A 63 3.20 -10.39 -1.94
N ALA A 64 3.68 -9.17 -1.73
CA ALA A 64 3.60 -8.09 -2.73
C ALA A 64 4.30 -8.49 -4.04
N ARG A 65 5.47 -9.14 -3.95
CA ARG A 65 6.18 -9.67 -5.12
C ARG A 65 5.37 -10.69 -5.89
N ARG A 66 4.77 -11.66 -5.19
CA ARG A 66 3.92 -12.69 -5.82
C ARG A 66 2.73 -12.07 -6.53
N LEU A 67 2.13 -11.01 -5.98
CA LEU A 67 1.06 -10.26 -6.64
C LEU A 67 1.58 -9.53 -7.89
N ALA A 68 2.71 -8.82 -7.79
CA ALA A 68 3.31 -8.07 -8.89
C ALA A 68 3.67 -8.97 -10.08
N GLU A 69 4.29 -10.12 -9.81
CA GLU A 69 4.71 -11.10 -10.83
C GLU A 69 3.53 -11.72 -11.60
N THR A 70 2.28 -11.60 -11.11
CA THR A 70 1.12 -12.00 -11.92
C THR A 70 0.90 -11.10 -13.14
N GLY A 71 1.43 -9.87 -13.13
CA GLY A 71 1.22 -8.88 -14.18
C GLY A 71 -0.22 -8.34 -14.27
N ARG A 72 -1.10 -8.68 -13.31
CA ARG A 72 -2.54 -8.35 -13.37
C ARG A 72 -2.90 -7.00 -12.76
N TYR A 73 -2.00 -6.39 -12.00
CA TYR A 73 -2.29 -5.22 -11.18
C TYR A 73 -1.60 -3.98 -11.72
N ALA A 74 -2.34 -2.88 -11.79
CA ALA A 74 -1.81 -1.56 -12.12
C ALA A 74 -0.96 -0.99 -10.97
N ALA A 75 -1.32 -1.31 -9.73
CA ALA A 75 -0.55 -1.00 -8.53
C ALA A 75 -0.91 -1.94 -7.37
N ILE A 76 -0.03 -1.99 -6.37
CA ILE A 76 -0.20 -2.75 -5.13
C ILE A 76 -0.10 -1.78 -3.95
N VAL A 77 -0.98 -1.91 -2.98
CA VAL A 77 -0.96 -1.13 -1.73
C VAL A 77 -0.52 -2.05 -0.59
N ALA A 78 0.68 -1.83 -0.06
CA ALA A 78 1.21 -2.59 1.07
C ALA A 78 0.75 -1.95 2.40
N LEU A 79 -0.02 -2.68 3.19
CA LEU A 79 -0.67 -2.20 4.41
C LEU A 79 -0.23 -3.04 5.62
N GLY A 80 0.05 -2.39 6.74
CA GLY A 80 0.44 -3.09 7.95
C GLY A 80 0.66 -2.16 9.12
N CYS A 81 0.98 -2.72 10.28
CA CYS A 81 1.34 -1.94 11.44
C CYS A 81 2.39 -2.69 12.28
N VAL A 82 3.51 -2.03 12.54
CA VAL A 82 4.59 -2.48 13.41
C VAL A 82 4.72 -1.45 14.53
N ILE A 83 4.55 -1.90 15.77
CA ILE A 83 4.60 -1.05 16.96
C ILE A 83 5.84 -1.45 17.76
N ARG A 84 6.62 -0.46 18.21
CA ARG A 84 7.88 -0.72 18.93
C ARG A 84 7.61 -1.49 20.23
N GLY A 85 8.39 -2.54 20.42
CA GLY A 85 8.43 -3.33 21.66
C GLY A 85 9.71 -3.07 22.46
N ALA A 86 10.04 -4.00 23.36
CA ALA A 86 11.20 -3.86 24.25
C ALA A 86 12.56 -4.18 23.60
N THR A 87 12.57 -4.75 22.39
CA THR A 87 13.78 -5.23 21.72
C THR A 87 13.95 -4.61 20.35
N ALA A 88 15.14 -4.75 19.77
CA ALA A 88 15.47 -4.32 18.41
C ALA A 88 14.65 -5.03 17.31
N HIS A 89 13.80 -6.01 17.65
CA HIS A 89 12.92 -6.71 16.70
C HIS A 89 12.10 -5.74 15.84
N PHE A 90 11.65 -4.62 16.42
CA PHE A 90 10.96 -3.57 15.69
C PHE A 90 11.78 -3.04 14.51
N ASP A 91 13.05 -2.68 14.75
CA ASP A 91 13.88 -2.03 13.74
C ASP A 91 14.19 -2.98 12.57
N TYR A 92 14.40 -4.26 12.87
CA TYR A 92 14.57 -5.28 11.82
C TYR A 92 13.27 -5.53 11.04
N VAL A 93 12.13 -5.70 11.70
CA VAL A 93 10.87 -5.99 11.00
C VAL A 93 10.40 -4.79 10.18
N ALA A 94 10.38 -3.59 10.77
CA ALA A 94 9.97 -2.37 10.08
C ALA A 94 10.91 -2.01 8.94
N GLY A 95 12.23 -2.07 9.18
CA GLY A 95 13.24 -1.75 8.18
C GLY A 95 13.22 -2.70 6.99
N GLU A 96 13.15 -4.01 7.24
CA GLU A 96 13.16 -5.02 6.19
C GLU A 96 11.84 -5.06 5.41
N ALA A 97 10.70 -4.78 6.06
CA ALA A 97 9.43 -4.60 5.37
C ALA A 97 9.49 -3.41 4.39
N ALA A 98 9.99 -2.24 4.84
CA ALA A 98 10.11 -1.05 4.01
C ALA A 98 11.07 -1.28 2.84
N ARG A 99 12.26 -1.81 3.12
CA ARG A 99 13.28 -2.12 2.10
C ARG A 99 12.77 -3.14 1.10
N GLY A 100 12.12 -4.20 1.58
CA GLY A 100 11.57 -5.24 0.73
C GLY A 100 10.46 -4.73 -0.18
N VAL A 101 9.50 -3.94 0.34
CA VAL A 101 8.43 -3.35 -0.47
C VAL A 101 9.00 -2.44 -1.57
N ALA A 102 9.98 -1.60 -1.23
CA ALA A 102 10.64 -0.74 -2.22
C ALA A 102 11.36 -1.57 -3.30
N ALA A 103 12.04 -2.66 -2.90
CA ALA A 103 12.70 -3.56 -3.84
C ALA A 103 11.70 -4.24 -4.79
N VAL A 104 10.50 -4.64 -4.33
CA VAL A 104 9.48 -5.21 -5.21
C VAL A 104 9.10 -4.23 -6.33
N ALA A 105 8.85 -2.96 -6.00
CA ALA A 105 8.52 -1.96 -7.01
C ALA A 105 9.65 -1.77 -8.03
N HIS A 106 10.90 -1.72 -7.55
CA HIS A 106 12.08 -1.61 -8.40
C HIS A 106 12.27 -2.81 -9.33
N ASP A 107 12.19 -4.02 -8.79
CA ASP A 107 12.51 -5.26 -9.51
C ASP A 107 11.42 -5.67 -10.50
N THR A 108 10.16 -5.37 -10.20
CA THR A 108 9.00 -5.80 -11.02
C THR A 108 8.49 -4.71 -11.96
N GLY A 109 8.80 -3.45 -11.68
CA GLY A 109 8.24 -2.30 -12.39
C GLY A 109 6.74 -2.07 -12.11
N THR A 110 6.12 -2.84 -11.22
CA THR A 110 4.77 -2.60 -10.71
C THR A 110 4.83 -1.61 -9.56
N PRO A 111 4.08 -0.48 -9.60
CA PRO A 111 3.98 0.42 -8.46
C PRO A 111 3.56 -0.31 -7.18
N VAL A 112 4.33 -0.14 -6.11
CA VAL A 112 3.95 -0.61 -4.77
C VAL A 112 4.02 0.55 -3.78
N THR A 113 2.88 0.95 -3.22
CA THR A 113 2.81 2.04 -2.25
C THR A 113 2.88 1.53 -0.81
N PHE A 114 3.43 2.35 0.08
CA PHE A 114 3.77 1.95 1.45
C PHE A 114 2.84 2.59 2.48
N GLY A 115 1.84 1.83 2.92
CA GLY A 115 0.91 2.16 4.01
C GLY A 115 1.14 1.31 5.26
N VAL A 116 2.39 0.95 5.56
CA VAL A 116 2.75 0.25 6.80
C VAL A 116 3.10 1.27 7.88
N LEU A 117 2.34 1.28 8.98
CA LEU A 117 2.65 2.13 10.13
C LEU A 117 3.85 1.58 10.89
N THR A 118 4.86 2.41 11.12
CA THR A 118 6.03 2.10 11.96
C THR A 118 6.07 3.12 13.09
N VAL A 119 5.54 2.74 14.25
CA VAL A 119 5.25 3.68 15.35
C VAL A 119 5.80 3.19 16.68
N ASP A 120 6.01 4.11 17.62
CA ASP A 120 6.54 3.77 18.94
C ASP A 120 5.44 3.33 19.92
N THR A 121 4.20 3.78 19.72
CA THR A 121 3.08 3.48 20.63
C THR A 121 1.78 3.11 19.91
N ILE A 122 0.87 2.47 20.63
CA ILE A 122 -0.46 2.12 20.13
C ILE A 122 -1.28 3.38 19.81
N GLU A 123 -1.17 4.42 20.64
CA GLU A 123 -1.87 5.69 20.43
C GLU A 123 -1.47 6.33 19.10
N GLN A 124 -0.17 6.32 18.77
CA GLN A 124 0.31 6.80 17.49
C GLN A 124 -0.25 6.00 16.31
N ALA A 125 -0.44 4.68 16.48
CA ALA A 125 -1.07 3.81 15.48
C ALA A 125 -2.54 4.21 15.26
N ILE A 126 -3.30 4.38 16.34
CA ILE A 126 -4.71 4.80 16.31
C ILE A 126 -4.88 6.16 15.64
N GLU A 127 -3.99 7.12 15.96
CA GLU A 127 -4.02 8.46 15.37
C GLU A 127 -3.89 8.45 13.85
N ARG A 128 -3.15 7.48 13.29
CA ARG A 128 -2.85 7.36 11.86
C ARG A 128 -3.73 6.36 11.11
N ALA A 129 -4.65 5.69 11.80
CA ALA A 129 -5.55 4.68 11.26
C ALA A 129 -7.01 5.16 11.19
N GLY A 130 -7.23 6.45 10.89
CA GLY A 130 -8.55 7.04 10.67
C GLY A 130 -9.10 7.86 11.82
N THR A 131 -8.23 8.43 12.67
CA THR A 131 -8.66 9.40 13.70
C THR A 131 -8.03 10.76 13.45
N LYS A 132 -7.15 11.26 14.33
CA LYS A 132 -6.68 12.66 14.29
C LYS A 132 -5.77 12.97 13.10
N ALA A 133 -4.93 12.03 12.69
CA ALA A 133 -3.90 12.24 11.67
C ALA A 133 -4.24 11.52 10.35
N GLY A 134 -5.53 11.45 10.03
CA GLY A 134 -6.02 10.80 8.82
C GLY A 134 -5.88 9.28 8.85
N ASN A 135 -5.87 8.67 7.67
CA ASN A 135 -5.78 7.22 7.49
C ASN A 135 -4.69 6.90 6.47
N LYS A 136 -3.58 6.30 6.93
CA LYS A 136 -2.45 5.96 6.05
C LYS A 136 -2.76 4.89 5.00
N GLY A 137 -3.79 4.06 5.22
CA GLY A 137 -4.27 3.15 4.18
C GLY A 137 -4.96 3.89 3.04
N ALA A 138 -5.79 4.89 3.36
CA ALA A 138 -6.40 5.75 2.34
C ALA A 138 -5.34 6.53 1.56
N GLU A 139 -4.38 7.16 2.25
CA GLU A 139 -3.29 7.90 1.60
C GLU A 139 -2.46 7.01 0.66
N ALA A 140 -2.10 5.80 1.11
CA ALA A 140 -1.34 4.85 0.29
C ALA A 140 -2.14 4.38 -0.94
N ALA A 141 -3.47 4.25 -0.83
CA ALA A 141 -4.34 3.92 -1.95
C ALA A 141 -4.45 5.06 -2.97
N LEU A 142 -4.55 6.31 -2.52
CA LEU A 142 -4.55 7.48 -3.41
C LEU A 142 -3.24 7.60 -4.19
N ALA A 143 -2.11 7.43 -3.50
CA ALA A 143 -0.80 7.39 -4.15
C ALA A 143 -0.70 6.26 -5.19
N ALA A 144 -1.37 5.12 -4.96
CA ALA A 144 -1.37 4.01 -5.90
C ALA A 144 -2.15 4.33 -7.19
N ILE A 145 -3.31 5.00 -7.07
CA ILE A 145 -4.08 5.47 -8.23
C ILE A 145 -3.24 6.45 -9.06
N GLU A 146 -2.68 7.46 -8.39
CA GLU A 146 -1.90 8.50 -9.05
C GLU A 146 -0.69 7.92 -9.79
N LEU A 147 0.08 7.05 -9.12
CA LEU A 147 1.28 6.45 -9.68
C LEU A 147 0.96 5.46 -10.81
N ALA A 148 -0.11 4.68 -10.69
CA ALA A 148 -0.57 3.79 -11.77
C ALA A 148 -0.92 4.58 -13.04
N ASN A 149 -1.66 5.68 -12.89
CA ASN A 149 -2.03 6.54 -14.02
C ASN A 149 -0.81 7.25 -14.62
N LEU A 150 0.11 7.74 -13.78
CA LEU A 150 1.35 8.37 -14.24
C LEU A 150 2.22 7.39 -15.05
N VAL A 151 2.41 6.17 -14.54
CA VAL A 151 3.18 5.13 -15.25
C VAL A 151 2.52 4.75 -16.57
N ARG A 152 1.18 4.69 -16.63
CA ARG A 152 0.45 4.47 -17.88
C ARG A 152 0.69 5.61 -18.88
N ALA A 153 0.55 6.87 -18.46
CA ALA A 153 0.78 8.03 -19.31
C ALA A 153 2.21 8.10 -19.88
N ILE A 154 3.22 7.73 -19.08
CA ILE A 154 4.61 7.65 -19.53
C ILE A 154 4.81 6.54 -20.58
N LYS A 155 4.11 5.40 -20.46
CA LYS A 155 4.21 4.28 -21.41
C LYS A 155 3.50 4.51 -22.74
N GLU A 156 2.46 5.34 -22.74
CA GLU A 156 1.62 5.62 -23.91
C GLU A 156 2.14 6.78 -24.77
N ALA A 157 3.10 7.56 -24.27
CA ALA A 157 3.75 8.66 -24.98
C ALA A 157 4.91 8.19 -25.88
#